data_AF-A0A7L5YXI5-F1
#
_entry.id   AF-A0A7L5YXI5-F1
#
_cell.length_a   1.000
_cell.length_b   1.000
_cell.length_c   1.000
_cell.angle_alpha   90.00
_cell.angle_beta   90.00
_cell.angle_gamma   90.00
#
_symmetry.space_group_name_H-M   'P 1'
#
loop_
_entity.id
_entity.type
_entity.pdbx_description
1 polymer ?
#
loop_
_entity_poly.entity_id
_entity_poly.type
_entity_poly.pdbx_seq_one_letter_code
_entity_poly.pdbx_strand_id
1 'polypeptide(L)'
;MSLSASEFYEAGMSLPPSVRKDVALRLLESLEVAGEESVDDAWTAEIGSRVGDILSGKVRTIPGEEVFARIDARLAAREAARNA
;
A
#
# COMPACT_ATOMS: atom_id res chain seq x y z
N MET A 1 -3.40 22.54 24.88
CA MET A 1 -3.98 21.35 25.53
C MET A 1 -3.71 20.16 24.61
N SER A 2 -3.19 19.05 25.12
CA SER A 2 -3.05 17.81 24.33
C SER A 2 -4.27 16.91 24.61
N LEU A 3 -4.93 16.46 23.55
CA LEU A 3 -5.93 15.38 23.66
C LEU A 3 -5.21 14.06 23.89
N SER A 4 -5.78 13.17 24.70
CA SER A 4 -5.38 11.76 24.71
C SER A 4 -5.79 11.06 23.41
N ALA A 5 -5.17 9.92 23.10
CA ALA A 5 -5.48 9.15 21.90
C ALA A 5 -6.97 8.71 21.85
N SER A 6 -7.54 8.34 23.00
CA SER A 6 -8.96 7.98 23.10
C SER A 6 -9.87 9.19 22.88
N GLU A 7 -9.57 10.34 23.50
CA GLU A 7 -10.36 11.57 23.28
C GLU A 7 -10.31 12.03 21.82
N PHE A 8 -9.14 11.91 21.18
CA PHE A 8 -9.00 12.22 19.76
C PHE A 8 -9.78 11.27 18.86
N TYR A 9 -9.74 9.96 19.15
CA TYR A 9 -10.50 8.95 18.42
C TYR A 9 -12.00 9.23 18.50
N GLU A 10 -12.54 9.42 19.70
CA GLU A 10 -13.96 9.71 19.91
C GLU A 10 -14.38 11.01 19.21
N ALA A 11 -13.56 12.06 19.31
CA ALA A 11 -13.78 13.31 18.58
C ALA A 11 -13.82 13.09 17.06
N GLY A 12 -12.87 12.33 16.49
CA GLY A 12 -12.85 11.99 15.08
C GLY A 12 -14.06 11.15 14.65
N MET A 13 -14.51 10.23 15.50
CA MET A 13 -15.69 9.39 15.26
C MET A 13 -17.01 10.17 15.29
N SER A 14 -17.04 11.29 16.01
CA SER A 14 -18.20 12.21 16.04
C SER A 14 -18.37 13.05 14.77
N LEU A 15 -17.33 13.14 13.92
CA LEU A 15 -17.38 13.93 12.68
C LEU A 15 -18.26 13.27 11.60
N PRO A 16 -18.90 14.04 10.70
CA PRO A 16 -19.52 13.48 9.51
C PRO A 16 -18.53 12.65 8.67
N PRO A 17 -18.97 11.59 7.96
CA PRO A 17 -18.07 10.69 7.23
C PRO A 17 -17.11 11.39 6.25
N SER A 18 -17.57 12.42 5.54
CA SER A 18 -16.74 13.20 4.62
C SER A 18 -15.62 13.95 5.35
N VAL A 19 -15.96 14.67 6.42
CA VAL A 19 -15.01 15.43 7.23
C VAL A 19 -13.99 14.49 7.90
N ARG A 20 -14.45 13.33 8.37
CA ARG A 20 -13.59 12.30 8.96
C ARG A 20 -12.57 11.76 7.95
N LYS A 21 -13.00 11.51 6.70
CA LYS A 21 -12.10 11.10 5.62
C LYS A 21 -11.03 12.16 5.38
N ASP A 22 -11.42 13.42 5.27
CA ASP A 22 -10.48 14.52 5.02
C ASP A 22 -9.44 14.66 6.14
N VAL A 23 -9.87 14.54 7.40
CA VAL A 23 -8.96 14.55 8.56
C VAL A 23 -8.03 13.35 8.54
N ALA A 24 -8.54 12.14 8.26
CA ALA A 24 -7.72 10.94 8.18
C ALA A 24 -6.63 11.04 7.10
N LEU A 25 -6.95 11.59 5.93
CA LEU A 25 -5.98 11.82 4.85
C LEU A 25 -4.89 12.79 5.27
N ARG A 26 -5.23 13.93 5.88
CA ARG A 26 -4.23 14.91 6.35
C ARG A 26 -3.32 14.34 7.44
N LEU A 27 -3.85 13.50 8.33
CA LEU A 27 -3.04 12.82 9.32
C LEU A 27 -2.10 11.82 8.66
N LEU A 28 -2.56 11.08 7.65
CA LEU A 28 -1.73 10.16 6.88
C LEU A 28 -0.61 10.91 6.14
N GLU A 29 -0.94 12.00 5.43
CA GLU A 29 0.02 12.88 4.76
C GLU A 29 1.06 13.43 5.74
N SER A 30 0.68 13.70 6.99
CA SER A 30 1.65 14.18 8.01
C SER A 30 2.68 13.12 8.44
N LEU A 31 2.43 11.85 8.13
CA LEU A 31 3.36 10.76 8.38
C LEU A 31 4.36 10.56 7.23
N GLU A 32 4.07 11.11 6.04
CA GLU A 32 4.99 11.06 4.90
C GLU A 32 6.23 11.89 5.25
N VAL A 33 7.36 11.20 5.46
CA VAL A 33 8.60 11.84 5.90
C VAL A 33 9.29 12.46 4.69
N ALA A 34 9.78 13.70 4.84
CA ALA A 34 10.65 14.32 3.85
C ALA A 34 11.83 13.38 3.50
N GLY A 35 11.84 12.88 2.25
CA GLY A 35 12.77 11.85 1.78
C GLY A 35 12.10 10.72 0.97
N GLU A 36 10.78 10.53 1.11
CA GLU A 36 9.99 9.56 0.33
C GLU A 36 9.75 9.99 -1.13
N GLU A 37 9.97 11.26 -1.48
CA GLU A 37 9.86 11.77 -2.85
C GLU A 37 10.73 10.95 -3.84
N SER A 38 11.91 10.52 -3.40
CA SER A 38 12.79 9.66 -4.20
C SER A 38 12.24 8.24 -4.43
N VAL A 39 11.44 7.75 -3.47
CA VAL A 39 10.76 6.45 -3.55
C VAL A 39 9.55 6.58 -4.48
N ASP A 40 8.78 7.65 -4.37
CA ASP A 40 7.63 7.93 -5.22
C ASP A 40 8.02 8.12 -6.69
N ASP A 41 9.11 8.85 -6.95
CA ASP A 41 9.67 9.00 -8.30
C ASP A 41 10.11 7.65 -8.88
N ALA A 42 10.79 6.83 -8.07
CA ALA A 42 11.21 5.50 -8.47
C ALA A 42 10.02 4.57 -8.77
N TRP A 43 8.96 4.63 -7.95
CA TRP A 43 7.72 3.89 -8.19
C TRP A 43 7.00 4.36 -9.44
N THR A 44 6.93 5.67 -9.66
CA THR A 44 6.30 6.27 -10.85
C THR A 44 6.99 5.79 -12.11
N ALA A 45 8.33 5.82 -12.12
CA ALA A 45 9.13 5.32 -13.24
C ALA A 45 8.91 3.81 -13.49
N GLU A 46 8.92 2.99 -12.43
CA GLU A 46 8.72 1.55 -12.52
C GLU A 46 7.32 1.18 -13.01
N ILE A 47 6.27 1.84 -12.49
CA ILE A 47 4.89 1.63 -12.92
C ILE A 47 4.75 1.99 -14.39
N GLY A 48 5.26 3.14 -14.81
CA GLY A 48 5.23 3.57 -16.21
C GLY A 48 5.91 2.56 -17.14
N SER A 49 7.10 2.09 -16.74
CA SER A 49 7.84 1.04 -17.47
C SER A 49 7.02 -0.25 -17.59
N ARG A 50 6.45 -0.77 -16.49
CA ARG A 50 5.65 -2.01 -16.50
C ARG A 50 4.38 -1.89 -17.33
N VAL A 51 3.69 -0.76 -17.25
CA VAL A 51 2.52 -0.49 -18.09
C VAL A 51 2.92 -0.47 -19.55
N GLY A 52 4.02 0.19 -19.91
CA GLY A 52 4.56 0.18 -21.27
C GLY A 52 4.89 -1.22 -21.78
N ASP A 53 5.53 -2.05 -20.96
CA ASP A 53 5.86 -3.44 -21.29
C ASP A 53 4.60 -4.30 -21.53
N ILE A 54 3.54 -4.09 -20.75
CA ILE A 54 2.25 -4.77 -20.93
C ILE A 54 1.57 -4.29 -22.22
N LEU A 55 1.45 -2.98 -22.42
CA LEU A 55 0.74 -2.39 -23.56
C LEU A 55 1.43 -2.69 -24.90
N SER A 56 2.77 -2.77 -24.90
CA SER A 56 3.55 -3.16 -26.07
C SER A 56 3.53 -4.66 -26.36
N GLY A 57 3.01 -5.49 -25.45
CA GLY A 57 3.03 -6.95 -25.55
C GLY A 57 4.42 -7.56 -25.35
N LYS A 58 5.40 -6.79 -24.85
CA LYS A 58 6.75 -7.27 -24.54
C LYS A 58 6.74 -8.34 -23.45
N VAL A 59 5.79 -8.27 -22.53
CA VAL A 59 5.58 -9.27 -21.47
C VAL A 59 4.29 -10.05 -21.70
N ARG A 60 4.30 -11.32 -21.32
CA ARG A 60 3.10 -12.16 -21.26
C ARG A 60 2.54 -12.11 -19.84
N THR A 61 1.33 -11.59 -19.69
CA THR A 61 0.62 -11.58 -18.41
C THR A 61 0.04 -12.96 -18.10
N ILE A 62 -0.23 -13.20 -16.82
CA ILE A 62 -0.96 -14.37 -16.33
C ILE A 62 -2.22 -13.90 -15.56
N PRO A 63 -3.25 -14.75 -15.41
CA PRO A 63 -4.41 -14.43 -14.59
C PRO A 63 -4.02 -14.11 -13.13
N GLY A 64 -4.74 -13.19 -12.51
CA GLY A 64 -4.47 -12.79 -11.12
C GLY A 64 -4.56 -13.94 -10.12
N GLU A 65 -5.54 -14.84 -10.30
CA GLU A 65 -5.69 -16.04 -9.46
C GLU A 65 -4.43 -16.93 -9.49
N GLU A 66 -3.80 -17.04 -10.66
CA GLU A 66 -2.56 -17.80 -10.81
C GLU A 66 -1.38 -17.13 -10.10
N VAL A 67 -1.32 -15.79 -10.07
CA VAL A 67 -0.32 -15.04 -9.29
C VAL A 67 -0.42 -15.39 -7.82
N PHE A 68 -1.61 -15.31 -7.23
CA PHE A 68 -1.83 -15.57 -5.81
C PHE A 68 -1.52 -17.03 -5.45
N ALA A 69 -1.99 -17.99 -6.25
CA ALA A 69 -1.67 -19.40 -6.04
C ALA A 69 -0.15 -19.68 -6.01
N ARG A 70 0.61 -19.02 -6.89
CA ARG A 70 2.09 -19.13 -6.91
C ARG A 70 2.74 -18.49 -5.69
N ILE A 71 2.22 -17.36 -5.20
CA ILE A 71 2.70 -16.69 -3.98
C ILE A 71 2.48 -17.60 -2.77
N ASP A 72 1.28 -18.14 -2.62
CA ASP A 72 0.92 -19.02 -1.49
C ASP A 72 1.82 -20.26 -1.45
N ALA A 73 2.02 -20.92 -2.60
CA ALA A 73 2.91 -22.07 -2.71
C ALA A 73 4.35 -21.71 -2.30
N ARG A 74 4.85 -20.53 -2.69
CA ARG A 74 6.20 -20.08 -2.34
C ARG A 74 6.34 -19.76 -0.85
N LEU A 75 5.30 -19.21 -0.22
CA LEU A 75 5.27 -18.94 1.22
C LEU A 75 5.24 -20.24 2.02
N ALA A 76 4.38 -21.19 1.64
CA ALA A 76 4.31 -22.51 2.28
C ALA A 76 5.65 -23.26 2.19
N ALA A 77 6.31 -23.24 1.04
CA ALA A 77 7.63 -23.86 0.87
C ALA A 77 8.70 -23.23 1.77
N ARG A 78 8.69 -21.91 1.94
CA ARG A 78 9.61 -21.20 2.85
C ARG A 78 9.36 -21.51 4.32
N GLU A 79 8.09 -21.70 4.69
CA GLU A 79 7.73 -22.10 6.04
C GLU A 79 8.18 -23.53 6.34
N ALA A 80 7.90 -24.47 5.44
CA ALA A 80 8.38 -25.85 5.56
C ALA A 80 9.91 -25.92 5.70
N ALA A 81 10.66 -25.14 4.90
CA ALA A 81 12.11 -25.08 4.98
C ALA A 81 12.67 -24.45 6.27
N ARG A 82 11.91 -23.56 6.93
CA ARG A 82 12.30 -22.98 8.23
C ARG A 82 12.04 -23.92 9.40
N ASN A 83 11.07 -24.84 9.25
CA ASN A 83 10.61 -25.74 10.31
C ASN A 83 11.21 -27.16 10.21
N ALA A 84 12.08 -27.39 9.22
CA ALA A 84 12.81 -28.64 9.00
C ALA A 84 14.23 -28.54 9.59
#